data_AF-S7TQ61-F1
#
_entry.id   AF-S7TQ61-F1
#
_cell.length_a   1.000
_cell.length_b   1.000
_cell.length_c   1.000
_cell.angle_alpha   90.00
_cell.angle_beta   90.00
_cell.angle_gamma   90.00
#
_symmetry.space_group_name_H-M   'P 1'
#
loop_
_entity.id
_entity.type
_entity.pdbx_description
1 polymer ?
#
loop_
_entity_poly.entity_id
_entity_poly.type
_entity_poly.pdbx_seq_one_letter_code
_entity_poly.pdbx_strand_id
1 'polypeptide(L)'
;MRKGFGMNAKQTRLVCIVAVAIVFMILFPPYDIYMFSYPGAEYHHDFGYAFIARLPEKGSVQARINTPALCIQIACFLVVGGMLWFEFRKR
;
A
#
# COMPACT_ATOMS: atom_id res chain seq x y z
N MET A 1 -6.21 33.39 24.89
CA MET A 1 -6.38 33.04 23.46
C MET A 1 -5.68 31.71 23.17
N ARG A 2 -6.42 30.62 22.92
CA ARG A 2 -5.84 29.37 22.42
C ARG A 2 -5.31 29.66 21.01
N LYS A 3 -3.99 29.70 20.83
CA LYS A 3 -3.35 29.64 19.51
C LYS A 3 -3.95 28.40 18.82
N GLY A 4 -4.71 28.59 17.75
CA GLY A 4 -5.22 27.47 16.96
C GLY A 4 -4.04 26.60 16.60
N PHE A 5 -4.09 25.31 16.95
CA PHE A 5 -3.10 24.32 16.54
C PHE A 5 -3.24 24.10 15.04
N GLY A 6 -2.79 25.05 14.23
CA GLY A 6 -2.61 24.85 12.80
C GLY A 6 -1.48 23.85 12.61
N MET A 7 -1.65 22.91 11.68
CA MET A 7 -0.57 22.03 11.25
C MET A 7 0.63 22.86 10.80
N ASN A 8 1.81 22.56 11.31
CA ASN A 8 3.01 23.23 10.83
C ASN A 8 3.40 22.70 9.43
N ALA A 9 4.27 23.43 8.72
CA ALA A 9 4.67 23.07 7.36
C ALA A 9 5.29 21.66 7.26
N LYS A 10 5.95 21.17 8.32
CA LYS A 10 6.53 19.82 8.37
C LYS A 10 5.44 18.76 8.46
N GLN A 11 4.42 18.97 9.28
CA GLN A 11 3.26 18.10 9.40
C GLN A 11 2.48 18.04 8.08
N THR A 12 2.26 19.19 7.41
CA THR A 12 1.60 19.21 6.10
C THR A 12 2.39 18.43 5.06
N ARG A 13 3.70 18.65 4.97
CA ARG A 13 4.58 17.90 4.04
C ARG A 13 4.55 16.40 4.33
N LEU A 14 4.61 16.01 5.60
CA LEU A 14 4.54 14.61 5.99
C LEU A 14 3.22 13.96 5.57
N VAL A 15 2.09 14.61 5.81
CA VAL A 15 0.77 14.11 5.39
C VAL A 15 0.71 13.95 3.87
N CYS A 16 1.24 14.91 3.10
CA CYS A 16 1.33 14.78 1.64
C CYS A 16 2.19 13.58 1.23
N ILE A 17 3.34 13.36 1.86
CA ILE A 17 4.22 12.22 1.56
C ILE A 17 3.52 10.89 1.86
N VAL A 18 2.88 10.77 3.03
CA VAL A 18 2.14 9.56 3.41
C VAL A 18 0.98 9.30 2.45
N ALA A 19 0.23 10.34 2.07
CA ALA A 19 -0.86 10.22 1.12
C ALA A 19 -0.37 9.74 -0.25
N VAL A 20 0.71 10.34 -0.77
CA VAL A 20 1.33 9.92 -2.04
C VAL A 20 1.82 8.48 -1.97
N ALA A 21 2.48 8.08 -0.87
CA ALA A 21 2.93 6.71 -0.69
C ALA A 21 1.78 5.70 -0.69
N ILE A 22 0.67 6.00 0.00
CA ILE A 22 -0.53 5.13 0.00
C ILE A 22 -1.12 5.03 -1.40
N VAL A 23 -1.18 6.14 -2.16
CA VAL A 23 -1.62 6.11 -3.57
C VAL A 23 -0.74 5.16 -4.38
N PHE A 24 0.59 5.20 -4.21
CA PHE A 24 1.49 4.27 -4.88
C PHE A 24 1.26 2.81 -4.44
N MET A 25 1.01 2.54 -3.16
CA MET A 25 0.67 1.19 -2.68
C MET A 25 -0.61 0.65 -3.33
N ILE A 26 -1.60 1.51 -3.58
CA ILE A 26 -2.85 1.12 -4.24
C ILE A 26 -2.65 0.92 -5.74
N LEU A 27 -1.85 1.78 -6.39
CA LEU A 27 -1.55 1.69 -7.82
C LEU A 27 -0.60 0.53 -8.16
N PHE A 28 0.20 0.10 -7.19
CA PHE A 28 1.18 -0.98 -7.30
C PHE A 28 1.02 -1.97 -6.15
N PRO A 29 -0.12 -2.67 -6.05
CA PRO A 29 -0.41 -3.49 -4.89
C PRO A 29 0.35 -4.82 -4.93
N PRO A 30 0.50 -5.50 -3.78
CA PRO A 30 0.98 -6.87 -3.74
C PRO A 30 -0.06 -7.81 -4.38
N TYR A 31 0.43 -8.77 -5.16
CA TYR A 31 -0.38 -9.81 -5.80
C TYR A 31 0.06 -11.20 -5.36
N ASP A 32 -0.93 -12.07 -5.18
CA ASP A 32 -0.75 -13.52 -5.16
C ASP A 32 -0.87 -14.03 -6.59
N ILE A 33 0.12 -14.80 -7.03
CA ILE A 33 0.18 -15.37 -8.37
C ILE A 33 -0.21 -16.84 -8.28
N TYR A 34 -1.26 -17.21 -9.00
CA TYR A 34 -1.77 -18.58 -9.10
C TYR A 34 -1.53 -19.13 -10.50
N MET A 35 -1.12 -20.40 -10.58
CA MET A 35 -1.00 -21.13 -11.83
C MET A 35 -2.01 -22.28 -11.88
N PHE A 36 -2.74 -22.41 -12.98
CA PHE A 36 -3.54 -23.61 -13.25
C PHE A 36 -2.68 -24.65 -13.94
N SER A 37 -2.65 -25.85 -13.36
CA SER A 37 -2.05 -27.03 -13.97
C SER A 37 -3.11 -28.14 -13.91
N TYR A 38 -3.56 -28.63 -15.08
CA TYR A 38 -4.67 -29.59 -15.24
C TYR A 38 -6.08 -29.06 -14.81
N PRO A 39 -7.19 -29.66 -15.28
CA PRO A 39 -8.51 -29.04 -15.15
C PRO A 39 -8.97 -29.11 -13.68
N GLY A 40 -8.89 -27.97 -12.99
CA GLY A 40 -9.54 -27.76 -11.68
C GLY A 40 -8.61 -27.45 -10.50
N ALA A 41 -7.29 -27.46 -10.66
CA ALA A 41 -6.37 -27.18 -9.56
C ALA A 41 -5.68 -25.81 -9.70
N GLU A 42 -5.97 -24.90 -8.76
CA GLU A 42 -5.22 -23.64 -8.55
C GLU A 42 -4.06 -23.92 -7.60
N TYR A 43 -2.83 -23.70 -8.04
CA TYR A 43 -1.65 -23.74 -7.17
C TYR A 43 -1.13 -22.33 -6.96
N HIS A 44 -0.96 -21.94 -5.69
CA HIS A 44 -0.24 -20.70 -5.36
C HIS A 44 1.22 -20.87 -5.77
N HIS A 45 1.68 -19.99 -6.65
CA HIS A 45 2.99 -20.08 -7.27
C HIS A 45 3.97 -19.07 -6.67
N ASP A 46 3.55 -17.82 -6.50
CA ASP A 46 4.47 -16.74 -6.12
C ASP A 46 3.79 -15.49 -5.54
N PHE A 47 4.60 -14.58 -5.01
CA PHE A 47 4.25 -13.22 -4.61
C PHE A 47 4.92 -12.20 -5.51
N GLY A 48 4.17 -11.19 -5.95
CA GLY A 48 4.72 -10.15 -6.81
C GLY A 48 4.09 -8.78 -6.61
N TYR A 49 4.60 -7.80 -7.34
CA TYR A 49 3.99 -6.49 -7.47
C TYR A 49 3.90 -6.11 -8.95
N ALA A 50 2.78 -5.48 -9.32
CA ALA A 50 2.55 -4.97 -10.66
C ALA A 50 1.69 -3.71 -10.58
N PHE A 51 1.72 -2.88 -11.62
CA PHE A 51 0.78 -1.76 -11.70
C PHE A 51 -0.63 -2.30 -11.94
N ILE A 52 -1.62 -1.74 -11.26
CA ILE A 52 -3.02 -2.16 -11.38
C ILE A 52 -3.55 -2.09 -12.83
N ALA A 53 -2.99 -1.22 -13.66
CA ALA A 53 -3.32 -1.09 -15.08
C ALA A 53 -2.66 -2.13 -16.00
N ARG A 54 -1.76 -2.96 -15.48
CA ARG A 54 -1.08 -4.05 -16.21
C ARG A 54 -1.04 -5.30 -15.34
N LEU A 55 -2.17 -6.01 -15.30
CA LEU A 55 -2.18 -7.34 -14.69
C LEU A 55 -1.41 -8.33 -15.58
N PRO A 56 -0.68 -9.29 -14.99
CA PRO A 56 -0.08 -10.40 -15.73
C PRO A 56 -1.17 -11.35 -16.25
N GLU A 57 -1.66 -11.13 -17.47
CA GLU A 57 -2.61 -12.02 -18.15
C GLU A 57 -1.91 -13.02 -19.09
N LYS A 58 -0.86 -13.70 -18.61
CA LYS A 58 -0.18 -14.71 -19.43
C LYS A 58 -0.73 -16.11 -19.15
N GLY A 59 -1.61 -16.60 -20.02
CA GLY A 59 -2.03 -17.99 -20.06
C GLY A 59 -2.80 -18.44 -18.82
N SER A 60 -2.34 -19.51 -18.17
CA SER A 60 -2.93 -20.08 -16.94
C SER A 60 -2.48 -19.36 -15.65
N VAL A 61 -1.91 -18.16 -15.76
CA VAL A 61 -1.48 -17.35 -14.61
C VAL A 61 -2.59 -16.37 -14.25
N GLN A 62 -3.10 -16.45 -13.04
CA GLN A 62 -4.01 -15.46 -12.47
C GLN A 62 -3.32 -14.72 -11.33
N ALA A 63 -3.23 -13.39 -11.44
CA ALA A 63 -2.80 -12.53 -10.35
C ALA A 63 -4.02 -12.01 -9.59
N ARG A 64 -4.07 -12.22 -8.27
CA ARG A 64 -5.11 -11.67 -7.39
C ARG A 64 -4.47 -10.70 -6.41
N ILE A 65 -5.11 -9.57 -6.14
CA ILE A 65 -4.58 -8.61 -5.16
C ILE A 65 -4.53 -9.29 -3.80
N ASN A 66 -3.36 -9.26 -3.16
CA ASN A 66 -3.21 -9.69 -1.78
C ASN A 66 -3.68 -8.58 -0.84
N THR A 67 -5.00 -8.53 -0.64
CA THR A 67 -5.65 -7.53 0.22
C THR A 67 -5.09 -7.54 1.66
N PRO A 68 -4.86 -8.70 2.32
CA PRO A 68 -4.24 -8.72 3.64
C PRO A 68 -2.88 -8.03 3.68
N ALA A 69 -1.98 -8.32 2.74
CA ALA A 69 -0.66 -7.72 2.67
C ALA A 69 -0.74 -6.21 2.38
N LEU A 70 -1.62 -5.79 1.47
CA LEU A 70 -1.84 -4.37 1.18
C LEU A 70 -2.34 -3.61 2.42
N CYS A 71 -3.28 -4.18 3.16
CA CYS A 71 -3.80 -3.59 4.40
C CYS A 71 -2.69 -3.43 5.46
N ILE A 72 -1.83 -4.44 5.62
CA ILE A 72 -0.69 -4.36 6.54
C ILE A 72 0.28 -3.26 6.11
N GLN A 73 0.62 -3.17 4.82
CA GLN A 73 1.52 -2.12 4.31
C GLN A 73 0.99 -0.72 4.60
N ILE A 74 -0.30 -0.47 4.31
CA ILE A 74 -0.95 0.81 4.59
C ILE A 74 -0.97 1.09 6.09
N ALA A 75 -1.33 0.11 6.91
CA ALA A 75 -1.38 0.26 8.37
C ALA A 75 0.01 0.62 8.94
N CYS A 76 1.06 -0.08 8.54
CA CYS A 76 2.44 0.22 8.95
C CYS A 76 2.83 1.66 8.56
N PHE A 77 2.50 2.10 7.34
CA PHE A 77 2.83 3.45 6.89
C PHE A 77 2.06 4.53 7.65
N LEU A 78 0.78 4.28 7.97
CA LEU A 78 -0.03 5.18 8.80
C LEU A 78 0.49 5.25 10.24
N VAL A 79 0.93 4.14 10.83
CA VAL A 79 1.52 4.13 12.18
C VAL A 79 2.80 4.95 12.20
N VAL A 80 3.74 4.70 11.29
CA VAL A 80 5.01 5.44 11.22
C VAL A 80 4.77 6.92 10.90
N GLY A 81 3.89 7.21 9.93
CA GLY A 81 3.50 8.57 9.59
C GLY A 81 2.85 9.29 10.77
N GLY A 82 1.98 8.62 11.52
CA GLY A 82 1.35 9.16 12.73
C GLY A 82 2.37 9.48 13.82
N MET A 83 3.31 8.58 14.09
CA MET A 83 4.40 8.80 15.05
C MET A 83 5.23 10.04 14.67
N LEU A 84 5.64 10.15 13.40
CA LEU A 84 6.39 11.30 12.89
C LEU A 84 5.58 12.60 12.95
N TRP A 85 4.27 12.53 12.71
CA TRP A 85 3.39 13.70 12.77
C TRP A 85 3.30 14.24 14.20
N PHE A 86 3.23 13.36 15.21
CA PHE A 86 3.29 13.76 16.62
C PHE A 86 4.65 14.32 17.00
N GLU A 87 5.76 13.76 16.50
CA GLU A 87 7.10 14.30 16.75
C GLU A 87 7.27 15.71 16.14
N PHE A 88 6.77 15.92 14.91
CA PHE A 88 6.79 17.24 14.29
C PHE A 88 5.87 18.25 14.95
N ARG A 89 4.90 17.82 15.77
CA ARG A 89 4.08 18.75 16.57
C ARG A 89 4.86 19.38 17.72
N LYS A 90 5.85 18.67 18.26
CA LYS A 90 6.63 19.09 19.44
C LYS A 90 7.71 20.12 19.11
N ARG A 91 8.03 20.29 17.83
CA ARG A 91 9.06 21.20 17.30
C ARG A 91 8.44 22.36 16.53
#